data_AF-A0A2E7V6V6-F1
#
_entry.id   AF-A0A2E7V6V6-F1
#
_cell.length_a   1.000
_cell.length_b   1.000
_cell.length_c   1.000
_cell.angle_alpha   90.00
_cell.angle_beta   90.00
_cell.angle_gamma   90.00
#
_symmetry.space_group_name_H-M   'P 1'
#
loop_
_entity.id
_entity.type
_entity.pdbx_description
1 polymer ?
#
loop_
_entity_poly.entity_id
_entity_poly.type
_entity_poly.pdbx_seq_one_letter_code
_entity_poly.pdbx_strand_id
1 'polypeptide(L)' 'MESFSASLGHGAYSKLDVFDTFDVVVLGGGPAGIAASTTAAEKGHRTLLIERLGFCGG' A
#
# COMPACT_ATOMS: atom_id res chain seq x y z
N MET A 1 17.32 -16.66 -2.57
CA MET A 1 16.75 -15.30 -2.65
C MET A 1 15.75 -15.33 -3.80
N GLU A 2 14.50 -15.66 -3.51
CA GLU A 2 13.49 -15.83 -4.55
C GLU A 2 13.05 -14.47 -5.08
N SER A 3 13.29 -14.26 -6.37
CA SER A 3 12.84 -13.09 -7.11
C SER A 3 11.32 -13.17 -7.28
N PHE A 4 10.59 -12.20 -6.73
CA PHE A 4 9.16 -12.05 -6.98
C PHE A 4 8.93 -11.70 -8.45
N SER A 5 8.43 -12.64 -9.25
CA SER A 5 7.93 -12.36 -10.59
C SER A 5 6.59 -11.62 -10.47
N ALA A 6 6.59 -10.32 -10.77
CA ALA A 6 5.44 -9.42 -10.67
C ALA A 6 4.40 -9.61 -11.79
N SER A 7 4.17 -10.83 -12.26
CA SER A 7 3.07 -11.13 -13.18
C SER A 7 2.27 -12.32 -12.70
N LEU A 8 1.58 -12.14 -11.58
CA LEU A 8 0.40 -12.94 -11.28
C LEU A 8 -0.62 -12.66 -12.41
N GLY A 9 -0.95 -13.69 -13.19
CA GLY A 9 -1.80 -13.58 -14.37
C GLY A 9 -3.17 -12.95 -14.09
N HIS A 10 -3.86 -12.53 -15.15
CA HIS A 10 -5.20 -11.94 -15.03
C HIS A 10 -6.13 -12.90 -14.27
N GLY A 11 -6.62 -12.49 -13.10
CA GLY A 11 -7.49 -13.29 -12.24
C GLY A 11 -6.86 -13.88 -10.97
N ALA A 12 -5.54 -13.77 -10.76
CA ALA A 12 -4.89 -14.30 -9.55
C ALA A 12 -5.44 -13.70 -8.23
N TYR A 13 -5.95 -12.48 -8.29
CA TYR A 13 -6.50 -11.75 -7.14
C TYR A 13 -8.03 -11.84 -7.03
N SER A 14 -8.70 -12.56 -7.95
CA SER A 14 -10.18 -12.64 -8.01
C SER A 14 -10.84 -13.33 -6.81
N LYS A 15 -10.05 -14.07 -6.02
CA LYS A 15 -10.51 -14.82 -4.84
C LYS A 15 -10.00 -14.22 -3.52
N LEU A 16 -9.37 -13.06 -3.54
CA LEU A 16 -8.97 -12.40 -2.31
C LEU A 16 -10.17 -11.71 -1.69
N ASP A 17 -10.34 -11.91 -0.38
CA ASP A 17 -11.34 -11.16 0.37
C ASP A 17 -10.97 -9.68 0.35
N VAL A 18 -11.98 -8.84 0.16
CA VAL A 18 -11.82 -7.39 0.26
C VAL A 18 -11.53 -7.07 1.73
N PHE A 19 -10.35 -6.51 1.99
CA PHE A 19 -9.96 -6.10 3.34
C PHE A 19 -10.84 -4.94 3.83
N ASP A 20 -10.89 -3.83 3.08
CA ASP A 20 -11.68 -2.65 3.40
C ASP A 20 -11.68 -1.63 2.24
N THR A 21 -12.42 -0.53 2.37
CA THR A 21 -12.44 0.60 1.43
C THR A 21 -11.73 1.83 2.01
N PHE A 22 -10.87 2.46 1.22
CA PHE A 22 -10.09 3.64 1.60
C PHE A 22 -10.21 4.72 0.53
N ASP A 23 -10.13 5.98 0.93
CA ASP A 23 -10.09 7.10 -0.02
C ASP A 23 -8.72 7.18 -0.72
N VAL A 24 -7.65 6.84 0.03
CA VAL A 24 -6.26 6.88 -0.47
C VAL A 24 -5.51 5.64 0.02
N VAL A 25 -4.83 4.94 -0.89
CA VAL A 25 -3.91 3.84 -0.58
C VAL A 25 -2.52 4.19 -1.09
N VAL A 26 -1.52 4.14 -0.20
CA VAL A 26 -0.12 4.43 -0.49
C VAL A 26 0.71 3.16 -0.33
N LEU A 27 1.46 2.80 -1.37
CA LEU A 27 2.33 1.63 -1.38
C LEU A 27 3.79 2.07 -1.26
N GLY A 28 4.41 1.76 -0.12
CA GLY A 28 5.77 2.12 0.24
C GLY A 28 5.83 3.16 1.37
N GLY A 29 6.61 2.85 2.41
CA GLY A 29 6.87 3.64 3.61
C GLY A 29 8.18 4.41 3.58
N GLY A 30 8.71 4.73 2.39
CA GLY A 30 9.80 5.68 2.23
C GLY A 30 9.36 7.12 2.52
N PRO A 31 10.28 8.12 2.50
CA PRO A 31 9.97 9.50 2.86
C PRO A 31 8.79 10.10 2.08
N ALA A 32 8.72 9.80 0.78
CA ALA A 32 7.63 10.25 -0.09
C ALA A 32 6.28 9.60 0.27
N GLY A 33 6.28 8.31 0.59
CA GLY A 33 5.06 7.58 0.95
C GLY A 33 4.51 7.97 2.32
N ILE A 34 5.41 8.19 3.29
CA ILE A 34 5.05 8.76 4.60
C ILE A 34 4.44 10.14 4.40
N ALA A 35 5.11 11.04 3.67
CA ALA A 35 4.61 12.39 3.45
C ALA A 35 3.23 12.39 2.76
N ALA A 36 3.07 11.57 1.70
CA ALA A 36 1.79 11.43 0.99
C ALA A 36 0.67 10.92 1.90
N SER A 37 0.95 9.89 2.70
CA SER A 37 -0.04 9.30 3.61
C SER A 37 -0.45 10.26 4.72
N THR A 38 0.53 10.93 5.33
CA THR A 38 0.28 11.94 6.37
C THR A 38 -0.56 13.09 5.83
N THR A 39 -0.20 13.66 4.68
CA THR A 39 -0.97 14.75 4.08
C THR A 39 -2.39 14.33 3.71
N ALA A 40 -2.60 13.11 3.21
CA ALA A 40 -3.95 12.61 2.91
C ALA A 40 -4.79 12.46 4.20
N ALA A 41 -4.21 11.86 5.24
CA ALA A 41 -4.87 11.67 6.53
C ALA A 41 -5.21 13.02 7.21
N GLU A 42 -4.28 14.00 7.17
CA GLU A 42 -4.49 15.35 7.71
C GLU A 42 -5.62 16.12 7.00
N LYS A 43 -5.89 15.78 5.73
CA LYS A 43 -7.04 16.31 4.96
C LYS A 43 -8.35 15.57 5.24
N GLY A 44 -8.35 14.60 6.15
CA GLY A 44 -9.55 13.85 6.55
C GLY A 44 -9.85 12.64 5.68
N HIS A 45 -8.94 12.23 4.80
CA HIS A 45 -9.12 11.03 3.98
C HIS A 45 -8.82 9.76 4.78
N ARG A 46 -9.68 8.75 4.65
CA ARG A 46 -9.42 7.41 5.16
C ARG A 46 -8.26 6.80 4.38
N THR A 47 -7.08 6.81 4.99
CA THR A 47 -5.81 6.54 4.31
C THR A 47 -5.17 5.24 4.80
N LEU A 48 -4.70 4.39 3.89
CA LEU A 48 -3.93 3.18 4.17
C LEU A 48 -2.52 3.31 3.61
N LEU A 49 -1.50 3.14 4.45
CA LEU A 49 -0.09 2.97 4.03
C LEU A 49 0.30 1.49 4.19
N ILE A 50 0.90 0.92 3.15
CA ILE A 50 1.41 -0.45 3.16
C ILE A 50 2.93 -0.43 2.93
N GLU A 51 3.69 -1.07 3.83
CA GLU A 51 5.14 -1.23 3.73
C GLU A 51 5.51 -2.71 3.91
N ARG A 52 6.42 -3.19 3.06
CA ARG A 52 6.91 -4.57 3.06
C ARG A 52 7.89 -4.85 4.20
N LEU A 53 8.74 -3.88 4.54
CA LEU A 53 9.84 -4.04 5.49
C LEU A 53 9.39 -4.02 6.96
N GLY A 54 8.13 -3.68 7.24
CA GLY A 54 7.58 -3.60 8.59
C GLY A 54 7.98 -2.34 9.38
N PHE A 55 8.77 -1.45 8.78
CA PHE A 55 9.12 -0.13 9.31
C PHE A 55 9.22 0.89 8.17
N CYS A 56 8.99 2.16 8.50
CA CYS A 56 9.10 3.26 7.54
C CYS A 56 10.53 3.85 7.53
N GLY A 57 10.96 4.41 6.40
CA GLY A 57 12.29 5.01 6.24
C GLY A 57 12.84 4.88 4.82
N GLY A 58 12.36 3.88 4.08
CA GLY A 58 12.88 3.53 2.75
C GLY A 58 13.90 2.41 2.81
#